data_AF-A0A953JK85-F1
#
_entry.id   AF-A0A953JK85-F1
#
_cell.length_a   1.000
_cell.length_b   1.000
_cell.length_c   1.000
_cell.angle_alpha   90.00
_cell.angle_beta   90.00
_cell.angle_gamma   90.00
#
_symmetry.space_group_name_H-M   'P 1'
#
loop_
_entity.id
_entity.type
_entity.pdbx_description
1 polymer ?
#
loop_
_entity_poly.entity_id
_entity_poly.type
_entity_poly.pdbx_seq_one_letter_code
_entity_poly.pdbx_strand_id
1 'polypeptide(L)'
;PYFGPLQKVPASVLDQELVYSRLPGAPKEYVQHRMLARAADLAALLRKDTTHVYVCGLKGLEEGVDEAFQHISEMRDLDWPALRNRMRESGRYHVETY
;
A
#
# COMPACT_ATOMS: atom_id res chain seq x y z
N PRO A 1 -8.81 10.72 -13.71
CA PRO A 1 -7.59 10.02 -13.23
C PRO A 1 -6.43 11.01 -13.26
N TYR A 2 -5.54 11.00 -12.27
CA TYR A 2 -4.41 11.93 -12.22
C TYR A 2 -3.52 11.70 -13.45
N PHE A 3 -3.81 12.44 -14.50
CA PHE A 3 -3.15 12.38 -15.79
C PHE A 3 -2.36 13.67 -15.91
N GLY A 4 -1.05 13.58 -15.77
CA GLY A 4 -0.22 14.75 -15.57
C GLY A 4 1.22 14.36 -15.29
N PRO A 5 1.93 15.07 -14.40
CA PRO A 5 3.37 14.91 -14.18
C PRO A 5 3.82 13.47 -13.89
N LEU A 6 3.00 12.67 -13.20
CA LEU A 6 3.35 11.30 -12.83
C LEU A 6 3.53 10.37 -14.02
N GLN A 7 2.79 10.56 -15.12
CA GLN A 7 2.96 9.74 -16.33
C GLN A 7 4.29 9.98 -17.04
N LYS A 8 4.99 11.06 -16.71
CA LYS A 8 6.31 11.37 -17.27
C LYS A 8 7.45 10.77 -16.46
N VAL A 9 7.17 10.20 -15.29
CA VAL A 9 8.18 9.56 -14.45
C VAL A 9 8.51 8.19 -15.05
N PRO A 10 9.80 7.86 -15.25
CA PRO A 10 10.19 6.56 -15.78
C PRO A 10 9.75 5.40 -14.86
N ALA A 11 9.34 4.27 -15.45
CA ALA A 11 8.96 3.08 -14.70
C ALA A 11 10.10 2.50 -13.83
N SER A 12 11.36 2.80 -14.17
CA SER A 12 12.52 2.46 -13.34
C SER A 12 12.59 3.24 -12.02
N VAL A 13 11.83 4.34 -11.91
CA VAL A 13 11.79 5.22 -10.73
C VAL A 13 10.46 5.08 -9.99
N LEU A 14 9.34 4.95 -10.73
CA LEU A 14 8.00 4.84 -10.16
C LEU A 14 7.27 3.63 -10.75
N ASP A 15 7.02 2.64 -9.90
CA ASP A 15 6.03 1.61 -10.17
C ASP A 15 4.63 2.11 -9.77
N GLN A 16 3.64 1.91 -10.63
CA GLN A 16 2.30 2.46 -10.44
C GLN A 16 1.23 1.40 -10.65
N GLU A 17 0.34 1.27 -9.67
CA GLU A 17 -0.82 0.40 -9.74
C GLU A 17 -2.11 1.23 -9.76
N LEU A 18 -2.96 0.99 -10.76
CA LEU A 18 -4.29 1.58 -10.84
C LEU A 18 -5.34 0.49 -10.71
N VAL A 19 -6.28 0.70 -9.79
CA VAL A 19 -7.37 -0.23 -9.49
C VAL A 19 -8.71 0.43 -9.76
N TYR A 20 -9.66 -0.35 -10.26
CA TYR A 20 -10.97 0.17 -10.68
C TYR A 20 -12.09 -0.64 -10.05
N SER A 21 -12.88 0.02 -9.21
CA SER A 21 -13.99 -0.63 -8.50
C SER A 21 -15.29 -0.74 -9.32
N ARG A 22 -15.34 -0.21 -10.56
CA ARG A 22 -16.57 -0.04 -11.35
C ARG A 22 -16.43 -0.41 -12.84
N LEU A 23 -15.47 -1.26 -13.19
CA LEU A 23 -15.36 -1.75 -14.57
C LEU A 23 -16.54 -2.68 -14.91
N PRO A 24 -17.28 -2.45 -16.01
CA PRO A 24 -18.36 -3.34 -16.43
C PRO A 24 -17.84 -4.77 -16.67
N GLY A 25 -18.51 -5.77 -16.09
CA GLY A 25 -18.16 -7.18 -16.27
C GLY A 25 -16.93 -7.65 -15.48
N ALA A 26 -16.31 -6.80 -14.66
CA ALA A 26 -15.19 -7.16 -13.80
C ALA A 26 -15.58 -7.07 -12.31
N PRO A 27 -14.98 -7.89 -11.42
CA PRO A 27 -15.15 -7.74 -9.99
C PRO A 27 -14.60 -6.39 -9.52
N LYS A 28 -15.13 -5.88 -8.40
CA LYS A 28 -14.65 -4.62 -7.82
C LYS A 28 -13.23 -4.81 -7.30
N GLU A 29 -12.31 -3.98 -7.75
CA GLU A 29 -10.96 -3.91 -7.21
C GLU A 29 -10.74 -2.61 -6.41
N TYR A 30 -10.17 -2.75 -5.21
CA TYR A 30 -9.75 -1.66 -4.33
C TYR A 30 -8.25 -1.79 -4.04
N VAL A 31 -7.66 -0.78 -3.41
CA VAL A 31 -6.20 -0.71 -3.16
C VAL A 31 -5.72 -1.93 -2.38
N GLN A 32 -6.43 -2.32 -1.33
CA GLN A 32 -6.11 -3.50 -0.52
C GLN A 32 -6.08 -4.80 -1.33
N HIS A 33 -6.96 -4.96 -2.32
CA HIS A 33 -6.95 -6.15 -3.19
C HIS A 33 -5.67 -6.20 -4.02
N ARG A 34 -5.24 -5.06 -4.56
CA ARG A 34 -4.00 -4.98 -5.34
C ARG A 34 -2.76 -5.13 -4.48
N MET A 35 -2.78 -4.62 -3.24
CA MET A 35 -1.72 -4.87 -2.26
C MET A 35 -1.52 -6.37 -2.04
N LEU A 36 -2.62 -7.12 -1.84
CA LEU A 36 -2.56 -8.58 -1.69
C LEU A 36 -2.02 -9.27 -2.95
N ALA A 37 -2.41 -8.84 -4.15
CA ALA A 37 -1.84 -9.36 -5.40
C ALA A 37 -0.33 -9.06 -5.54
N ARG A 38 0.15 -7.98 -4.93
CA ARG A 38 1.58 -7.58 -4.88
C ARG A 38 2.26 -7.96 -3.57
N ALA A 39 1.72 -8.92 -2.80
CA ALA A 39 2.18 -9.26 -1.45
C ALA A 39 3.69 -9.54 -1.37
N ALA A 40 4.25 -10.25 -2.35
CA ALA A 40 5.67 -10.59 -2.37
C ALA A 40 6.57 -9.33 -2.40
N ASP A 41 6.22 -8.37 -3.26
CA ASP A 41 6.98 -7.13 -3.43
C ASP A 41 6.84 -6.24 -2.20
N LEU A 42 5.61 -6.07 -1.71
CA LEU A 42 5.35 -5.26 -0.52
C LEU A 42 6.05 -5.83 0.72
N ALA A 43 6.02 -7.15 0.93
CA ALA A 43 6.76 -7.77 2.03
C ALA A 43 8.28 -7.57 1.91
N ALA A 44 8.84 -7.65 0.70
CA ALA A 44 10.25 -7.40 0.47
C ALA A 44 10.63 -5.93 0.75
N LEU A 45 9.74 -4.99 0.43
CA LEU A 45 9.93 -3.57 0.75
C LEU A 45 9.80 -3.30 2.25
N LEU A 46 8.81 -3.87 2.94
CA LEU A 46 8.59 -3.68 4.38
C LEU A 46 9.78 -4.10 5.25
N ARG A 47 10.61 -5.03 4.77
CA ARG A 47 11.85 -5.45 5.45
C ARG A 47 12.97 -4.41 5.42
N LYS A 48 12.91 -3.43 4.52
CA LYS A 48 13.94 -2.40 4.39
C LYS A 48 13.66 -1.27 5.37
N ASP A 49 14.68 -0.88 6.14
CA ASP A 49 14.57 0.27 7.07
C ASP A 49 14.45 1.62 6.35
N THR A 50 14.74 1.65 5.04
CA THR A 50 14.56 2.83 4.19
C THR A 50 13.13 2.97 3.65
N THR A 51 12.25 1.98 3.87
CA THR A 51 10.87 2.02 3.36
C THR A 51 10.02 2.97 4.18
N HIS A 52 9.33 3.86 3.48
CA HIS A 52 8.34 4.79 4.02
C HIS A 52 6.99 4.52 3.36
N VAL A 53 5.92 4.56 4.13
CA VAL A 53 4.55 4.28 3.69
C VAL A 53 3.69 5.51 3.98
N TYR A 54 2.93 5.92 2.97
CA TYR A 54 2.00 7.04 3.05
C TYR A 54 0.62 6.56 2.63
N VAL A 55 -0.37 6.78 3.50
CA VAL A 55 -1.77 6.41 3.27
C VAL A 55 -2.60 7.67 3.34
N CYS A 56 -3.29 8.01 2.25
CA CYS A 56 -4.10 9.21 2.16
C CYS A 56 -5.42 8.93 1.44
N GLY A 57 -6.50 9.58 1.87
CA GLY A 57 -7.82 9.45 1.26
C GLY A 57 -8.95 9.60 2.27
N LEU A 58 -10.10 9.00 1.97
CA LEU A 58 -11.23 9.00 2.90
C LEU A 58 -10.98 8.06 4.09
N LYS A 59 -11.54 8.40 5.25
CA LYS A 59 -11.40 7.62 6.51
C LYS A 59 -11.59 6.11 6.38
N GLY A 60 -12.49 5.65 5.50
CA GLY A 60 -12.74 4.22 5.28
C GLY A 60 -11.62 3.46 4.54
N LEU A 61 -10.56 4.13 4.10
CA LEU A 61 -9.45 3.51 3.37
C LEU A 61 -8.43 2.85 4.30
N GLU A 62 -8.21 3.39 5.51
CA GLU A 62 -7.09 2.95 6.36
C GLU A 62 -7.26 1.49 6.82
N GLU A 63 -8.48 1.09 7.15
CA GLU A 63 -8.79 -0.24 7.70
C GLU A 63 -8.39 -1.34 6.71
N GLY A 64 -8.84 -1.23 5.45
CA GLY A 64 -8.48 -2.21 4.42
C GLY A 64 -6.98 -2.24 4.11
N VAL A 65 -6.27 -1.10 4.21
CA VAL A 65 -4.83 -1.05 4.01
C VAL A 65 -4.08 -1.73 5.16
N ASP A 66 -4.50 -1.49 6.41
CA ASP A 66 -3.92 -2.10 7.60
C ASP A 66 -4.14 -3.62 7.61
N GLU A 67 -5.35 -4.07 7.30
CA GLU A 67 -5.68 -5.50 7.15
C GLU A 67 -4.86 -6.18 6.05
N ALA A 68 -4.67 -5.52 4.91
CA ALA A 68 -3.82 -6.06 3.85
C ALA A 68 -2.37 -6.19 4.29
N PHE A 69 -1.81 -5.19 4.97
CA PHE A 69 -0.44 -5.29 5.50
C PHE A 69 -0.30 -6.37 6.57
N GLN A 70 -1.30 -6.54 7.44
CA GLN A 70 -1.36 -7.63 8.41
C GLN A 70 -1.26 -8.98 7.69
N HIS A 71 -2.11 -9.22 6.70
CA HIS A 71 -2.12 -10.49 5.96
C HIS A 71 -0.82 -10.74 5.17
N ILE A 72 -0.28 -9.71 4.52
CA ILE A 72 1.01 -9.78 3.80
C ILE A 72 2.14 -10.15 4.76
N SER A 73 2.11 -9.59 5.96
CA SER A 73 3.13 -9.81 6.98
C SER A 73 3.05 -11.23 7.55
N GLU A 74 1.84 -11.73 7.84
CA GLU A 74 1.59 -13.11 8.28
C GLU A 74 2.11 -14.13 7.27
N MET A 75 1.85 -13.93 5.97
CA MET A 75 2.33 -14.83 4.90
C MET A 75 3.87 -14.90 4.79
N ARG A 76 4.59 -13.98 5.45
CA ARG A 76 6.04 -13.78 5.27
C ARG A 76 6.77 -13.66 6.61
N ASP A 77 6.20 -14.16 7.71
CA ASP A 77 6.84 -14.14 9.04
C ASP A 77 7.29 -12.75 9.49
N LEU A 78 6.46 -11.74 9.24
CA LEU A 78 6.64 -10.37 9.74
C LEU A 78 5.57 -10.10 10.81
N ASP A 79 5.97 -9.49 11.92
CA ASP A 79 5.04 -8.95 12.92
C ASP A 79 4.62 -7.54 12.50
N TRP A 80 3.46 -7.43 11.83
CA TRP A 80 2.95 -6.15 11.35
C TRP A 80 2.68 -5.14 12.48
N PRO A 81 1.99 -5.48 13.59
CA PRO A 81 1.77 -4.53 14.67
C PRO A 81 3.08 -3.96 15.22
N ALA A 82 4.08 -4.80 15.48
CA ALA A 82 5.37 -4.34 15.96
C ALA A 82 6.13 -3.52 14.91
N LEU A 83 6.10 -3.93 13.64
CA LEU A 83 6.73 -3.21 12.54
C LEU A 83 6.09 -1.83 12.32
N ARG A 84 4.77 -1.77 12.25
CA ARG A 84 4.00 -0.52 12.10
C ARG A 84 4.31 0.44 13.24
N ASN A 85 4.37 -0.03 14.49
CA ASN A 85 4.75 0.80 15.63
C ASN A 85 6.17 1.36 15.46
N ARG A 86 7.16 0.53 15.14
CA ARG A 86 8.54 1.00 14.86
C ARG A 86 8.59 1.98 13.70
N MET A 87 7.84 1.75 12.63
CA MET A 87 7.76 2.66 11.49
C MET A 87 7.14 3.99 11.90
N ARG A 88 6.11 4.01 12.74
CA ARG A 88 5.51 5.26 13.25
C ARG A 88 6.50 6.04 14.12
N GLU A 89 7.17 5.38 15.05
CA GLU A 89 8.17 5.98 15.94
C GLU A 89 9.37 6.56 15.16
N SER A 90 9.77 5.89 14.08
CA SER A 90 10.87 6.36 13.20
C SER A 90 10.41 7.30 12.07
N GLY A 91 9.14 7.71 12.03
CA GLY A 91 8.64 8.65 11.02
C GLY A 91 8.60 8.05 9.59
N ARG A 92 8.29 6.76 9.46
CA ARG A 92 8.22 6.00 8.21
C ARG A 92 6.83 5.48 7.86
N TYR A 93 5.85 5.63 8.74
CA TYR A 93 4.46 5.27 8.46
C TYR A 93 3.55 6.46 8.75
N HIS A 94 2.94 7.01 7.68
CA HIS A 94 2.14 8.22 7.72
C HIS A 94 0.73 7.93 7.22
N VAL A 95 -0.27 8.32 8.01
CA VAL A 95 -1.68 8.19 7.65
C VAL A 95 -2.33 9.55 7.78
N GLU A 96 -2.92 10.02 6.68
CA GLU A 96 -3.68 11.27 6.60
C GLU A 96 -4.99 10.98 5.88
N THR A 97 -6.00 10.53 6.64
CA THR A 97 -7.35 10.30 6.12
C THR A 97 -8.34 11.32 6.66
N TYR A 98 -9.29 11.72 5.83
CA TYR A 98 -10.32 12.72 6.14
C TYR A 98 -11.75 12.21 5.96
#